data_AF-A0A7Y3J733-F1
#
_entry.id   AF-A0A7Y3J733-F1
#
_cell.length_a   1.000
_cell.length_b   1.000
_cell.length_c   1.000
_cell.angle_alpha   90.00
_cell.angle_beta   90.00
_cell.angle_gamma   90.00
#
_symmetry.space_group_name_H-M   'P 1'
#
loop_
_entity.id
_entity.type
_entity.pdbx_description
1 polymer ?
#
loop_
_entity_poly.entity_id
_entity_poly.type
_entity_poly.pdbx_seq_one_letter_code
_entity_poly.pdbx_strand_id
1 'polypeptide(L)'
;MTRDNARQDVDEALVDRGLRGLGVRRAPAGLEARVFDELARRAALPWWRRSFAHWPPTPRAALLLACAGLAPLAWRAGACAAAFLNDGVRRAAVPLALVRDILRTAIDAQSSLRLFDGIVPPTWMVGILVITGILYVVLIALTAIAYRTLYLNT
;
A
#
# COMPACT_ATOMS: atom_id res chain seq x y z
N MET A 1 11.12 -10.94 -15.19
CA MET A 1 11.80 -11.12 -13.89
C MET A 1 13.32 -10.90 -13.96
N THR A 2 13.98 -11.11 -15.11
CA THR A 2 15.43 -10.95 -15.28
C THR A 2 15.94 -9.50 -15.40
N ARG A 3 15.11 -8.54 -15.83
CA ARG A 3 15.53 -7.14 -16.01
C ARG A 3 15.76 -6.36 -14.70
N ASP A 4 15.01 -6.67 -13.65
CA ASP A 4 15.15 -5.99 -12.34
C ASP A 4 16.39 -6.47 -11.58
N ASN A 5 16.68 -7.78 -11.60
CA ASN A 5 17.93 -8.30 -11.02
C ASN A 5 19.14 -7.70 -11.73
N ALA A 6 19.14 -7.67 -13.07
CA ALA A 6 20.24 -7.07 -13.83
C ALA A 6 20.44 -5.58 -13.50
N ARG A 7 19.38 -4.87 -13.11
CA ARG A 7 19.46 -3.48 -12.67
C ARG A 7 20.04 -3.36 -11.26
N GLN A 8 19.61 -4.21 -10.33
CA GLN A 8 20.19 -4.29 -8.98
C GLN A 8 21.67 -4.65 -9.03
N ASP A 9 22.06 -5.62 -9.87
CA ASP A 9 23.45 -6.05 -10.00
C ASP A 9 24.35 -4.91 -10.51
N VAL A 10 23.82 -4.08 -11.42
CA VAL A 10 24.53 -2.89 -11.92
C VAL A 10 24.64 -1.81 -10.86
N ASP A 11 23.58 -1.57 -10.08
CA ASP A 11 23.59 -0.59 -8.99
C ASP A 11 24.59 -1.00 -7.89
N GLU A 12 24.61 -2.29 -7.51
CA GLU A 12 25.57 -2.84 -6.54
C GLU A 12 27.01 -2.74 -7.06
N ALA A 13 27.25 -3.05 -8.34
CA ALA A 13 28.58 -2.96 -8.95
C ALA A 13 29.11 -1.51 -9.01
N LEU A 14 28.23 -0.53 -9.24
CA LEU A 14 28.59 0.89 -9.24
C LEU A 14 28.93 1.38 -7.84
N VAL A 15 28.15 0.98 -6.83
CA VAL A 15 28.42 1.30 -5.41
C VAL A 15 29.74 0.67 -4.97
N ASP A 16 29.95 -0.62 -5.25
CA ASP A 16 31.17 -1.33 -4.86
C ASP A 16 32.42 -0.72 -5.53
N ARG A 17 32.31 -0.33 -6.80
CA ARG A 17 33.38 0.41 -7.50
C ARG A 17 33.65 1.78 -6.86
N GLY A 18 32.62 2.52 -6.49
CA GLY A 18 32.74 3.81 -5.80
C GLY A 18 33.42 3.68 -4.43
N LEU A 19 33.01 2.68 -3.65
CA LEU A 19 33.56 2.41 -2.32
C LEU A 19 35.02 1.93 -2.37
N ARG A 20 35.37 1.06 -3.32
CA ARG A 20 36.76 0.61 -3.51
C ARG A 20 37.67 1.71 -4.06
N GLY A 21 37.10 2.70 -4.74
CA GLY A 21 37.82 3.90 -5.18
C GLY A 21 38.16 4.87 -4.03
N LEU A 22 37.50 4.75 -2.88
CA LEU A 22 37.86 5.52 -1.69
C LEU A 22 39.15 4.93 -1.09
N GLY A 23 40.24 5.69 -1.17
CA GLY A 23 41.52 5.29 -0.58
C GLY A 23 41.38 4.93 0.91
N VAL A 24 42.20 4.00 1.39
CA VAL A 24 42.19 3.52 2.78
C VAL A 24 42.43 4.69 3.73
N ARG A 25 41.34 5.20 4.32
CA ARG A 25 41.39 6.25 5.33
C ARG A 25 41.29 5.61 6.71
N ARG A 26 42.13 6.09 7.64
CA ARG A 26 42.06 5.70 9.04
C ARG A 26 40.69 6.06 9.59
N ALA A 27 39.99 5.08 10.16
CA ALA A 27 38.70 5.32 10.81
C ALA A 27 38.89 6.33 11.95
N PRO A 28 38.00 7.33 12.09
CA PRO A 28 38.06 8.28 13.19
C PRO A 28 37.95 7.57 14.54
N ALA A 29 38.68 8.07 15.53
CA ALA A 29 38.61 7.55 16.89
C ALA A 29 37.16 7.58 17.41
N GLY A 30 36.67 6.47 17.96
CA GLY A 30 35.31 6.35 18.48
C GLY A 30 34.22 5.97 17.46
N LEU A 31 34.57 5.67 16.20
CA LEU A 31 33.60 5.16 15.22
C LEU A 31 32.96 3.84 15.68
N GLU A 32 33.78 2.94 16.23
CA GLU A 32 33.33 1.66 16.76
C GLU A 32 32.27 1.85 17.87
N ALA A 33 32.58 2.66 18.88
CA ALA A 33 31.65 2.97 19.96
C ALA A 33 30.33 3.56 19.44
N ARG A 34 30.40 4.51 18.48
CA ARG A 34 29.21 5.10 17.86
C ARG A 34 28.36 4.10 17.08
N VAL A 35 28.99 3.18 16.37
CA VAL A 35 28.29 2.13 15.62
C VAL A 35 27.59 1.17 16.58
N PHE A 36 28.26 0.75 17.65
CA PHE A 36 27.66 -0.11 18.66
C PHE A 36 26.50 0.56 19.40
N ASP A 37 26.62 1.84 19.75
CA ASP A 37 25.53 2.63 20.35
C ASP A 37 24.33 2.74 19.41
N GLU A 38 24.56 3.01 18.12
CA GLU A 38 23.49 3.10 17.14
C GLU A 38 22.81 1.74 16.91
N LEU A 39 23.58 0.65 16.88
CA LEU A 39 23.05 -0.71 16.79
C LEU A 39 22.23 -1.06 18.04
N ALA A 40 22.70 -0.70 19.23
CA ALA A 40 21.95 -0.87 20.47
C ALA A 40 20.65 -0.05 20.47
N ARG A 41 20.68 1.19 19.97
CA ARG A 41 19.49 2.03 19.83
C ARG A 41 18.48 1.41 18.85
N ARG A 42 18.94 0.86 17.73
CA ARG A 42 18.09 0.15 16.76
C ARG A 42 17.59 -1.20 17.31
N ALA A 43 18.40 -1.87 18.13
CA ALA A 43 18.04 -3.08 18.84
C ALA A 43 17.01 -2.83 19.97
N ALA A 44 16.94 -1.61 20.48
CA ALA A 44 15.90 -1.18 21.42
C ALA A 44 14.62 -0.66 20.74
N LEU A 45 14.61 -0.53 19.39
CA LEU A 45 13.41 -0.07 18.69
C LEU A 45 12.24 -1.04 18.91
N PRO A 46 11.03 -0.51 19.16
CA PRO A 46 9.84 -1.33 19.28
C PRO A 46 9.53 -2.07 17.98
N TRP A 47 8.89 -3.23 18.09
CA TRP A 47 8.61 -4.13 16.96
C TRP A 47 7.86 -3.46 15.81
N TRP A 48 6.97 -2.49 16.09
CA TRP A 48 6.21 -1.77 15.06
C TRP A 48 7.06 -0.82 14.19
N ARG A 49 8.26 -0.45 14.64
CA ARG A 49 9.24 0.33 13.85
C ARG A 49 10.24 -0.55 13.10
N ARG A 50 10.17 -1.87 13.27
CA ARG A 50 11.04 -2.83 12.58
C ARG A 50 10.40 -3.34 11.30
N SER A 51 11.24 -3.90 10.42
CA SER A 51 10.77 -4.57 9.22
C SER A 51 9.80 -5.70 9.56
N PHE A 52 8.83 -5.94 8.68
CA PHE A 52 7.76 -6.93 8.83
C PHE A 52 8.25 -8.34 9.21
N ALA A 53 9.48 -8.70 8.82
CA ALA A 53 10.10 -9.98 9.16
C ALA A 53 10.31 -10.17 10.68
N HIS A 54 10.55 -9.09 11.42
CA HIS A 54 10.82 -9.09 12.86
C HIS A 54 9.57 -8.88 13.73
N TRP A 55 8.39 -8.85 13.11
CA TRP A 55 7.15 -8.66 13.84
C TRP A 55 6.77 -9.95 14.60
N PRO A 56 6.16 -9.83 15.79
CA PRO A 56 5.59 -10.98 16.48
C PRO A 56 4.55 -11.69 15.59
N PRO A 57 4.35 -13.01 15.76
CA PRO A 57 3.54 -13.81 14.86
C PRO A 57 2.07 -13.36 14.83
N THR A 58 1.53 -12.88 15.96
CA THR A 58 0.14 -12.45 16.09
C THR A 58 -0.21 -11.25 15.19
N PRO A 59 0.46 -10.07 15.30
CA PRO A 59 0.18 -8.94 14.40
C PRO A 59 0.52 -9.26 12.94
N ARG A 60 1.52 -10.12 12.69
CA ARG A 60 1.86 -10.58 11.34
C ARG A 60 0.72 -11.37 10.71
N ALA A 61 0.15 -12.31 11.45
CA ALA A 61 -1.00 -13.10 11.01
C ALA A 61 -2.25 -12.23 10.84
N ALA A 62 -2.50 -11.28 11.76
CA ALA A 62 -3.62 -10.35 11.66
C ALA A 62 -3.54 -9.49 10.38
N LEU A 63 -2.35 -8.97 10.04
CA LEU A 63 -2.14 -8.19 8.82
C LEU A 63 -2.36 -9.06 7.57
N LEU A 64 -1.82 -10.29 7.57
CA LEU A 64 -1.98 -11.21 6.45
C LEU A 64 -3.45 -11.61 6.26
N LEU A 65 -4.18 -11.89 7.34
CA LEU A 65 -5.61 -12.19 7.30
C LEU A 65 -6.42 -10.99 6.82
N ALA A 66 -6.08 -9.78 7.23
CA ALA A 66 -6.72 -8.56 6.74
C ALA A 66 -6.50 -8.39 5.22
N CYS A 67 -5.26 -8.52 4.74
CA CYS A 67 -4.96 -8.46 3.32
C CYS A 67 -5.64 -9.58 2.51
N ALA A 68 -5.61 -10.81 3.03
CA ALA A 68 -6.24 -11.96 2.40
C ALA A 68 -7.77 -11.84 2.35
N GLY A 69 -8.39 -11.19 3.33
CA GLY A 69 -9.82 -10.88 3.32
C GLY A 69 -10.18 -9.72 2.39
N LEU A 70 -9.33 -8.70 2.30
CA LEU A 70 -9.56 -7.53 1.44
C LEU A 70 -9.55 -7.88 -0.05
N ALA A 71 -8.63 -8.75 -0.50
CA ALA A 71 -8.50 -9.10 -1.92
C ALA A 71 -9.78 -9.68 -2.56
N PRO A 72 -10.43 -10.72 -1.99
CA PRO A 72 -11.68 -11.25 -2.53
C PRO A 72 -12.85 -10.29 -2.31
N LEU A 73 -12.88 -9.50 -1.23
CA LEU A 73 -13.91 -8.48 -1.02
C LEU A 73 -13.85 -7.40 -2.09
N ALA A 74 -12.65 -6.92 -2.43
CA ALA A 74 -12.44 -5.97 -3.52
C ALA A 74 -12.90 -6.54 -4.87
N TRP A 75 -12.57 -7.80 -5.15
CA TRP A 75 -13.01 -8.50 -6.37
C TRP A 75 -14.54 -8.60 -6.45
N ARG A 76 -15.21 -9.06 -5.39
CA ARG A 76 -16.67 -9.21 -5.36
C ARG A 76 -17.40 -7.87 -5.41
N ALA A 77 -16.87 -6.84 -4.75
CA ALA A 77 -17.42 -5.49 -4.82
C ALA A 77 -17.35 -4.95 -6.26
N GLY A 78 -16.24 -5.15 -6.97
CA GLY A 78 -16.09 -4.78 -8.38
C GLY A 78 -17.11 -5.49 -9.28
N ALA A 79 -17.30 -6.80 -9.08
CA ALA A 79 -18.28 -7.58 -9.84
C ALA A 79 -19.74 -7.16 -9.57
N CYS A 80 -20.10 -6.91 -8.31
CA CYS A 80 -21.44 -6.41 -7.95
C CYS A 80 -21.72 -5.02 -8.53
N ALA A 81 -20.75 -4.11 -8.46
CA ALA A 81 -20.91 -2.76 -9.01
C ALA A 81 -21.12 -2.81 -10.54
N ALA A 82 -20.36 -3.65 -11.24
CA ALA A 82 -20.52 -3.84 -12.68
C ALA A 82 -21.91 -4.41 -13.05
N ALA A 83 -22.41 -5.37 -12.27
CA ALA A 83 -23.74 -5.94 -12.49
C ALA A 83 -24.86 -4.91 -12.27
N PHE A 84 -24.75 -4.08 -11.22
CA PHE A 84 -25.75 -3.05 -10.90
C PHE A 84 -25.84 -1.96 -11.97
N LEU A 85 -24.69 -1.51 -12.48
CA LEU A 85 -24.61 -0.56 -13.59
C LEU A 85 -25.23 -1.13 -14.88
N ASN A 86 -24.94 -2.40 -15.19
CA ASN A 86 -25.47 -3.05 -16.39
C ASN A 86 -27.00 -3.22 -16.32
N ASP A 87 -27.53 -3.57 -15.14
CA ASP A 87 -28.97 -3.67 -14.90
C ASP A 87 -29.68 -2.31 -14.93
N GLY A 88 -29.05 -1.26 -14.40
CA GLY A 88 -29.57 0.10 -14.47
C GLY A 88 -29.70 0.62 -15.90
N VAL A 89 -28.70 0.37 -16.74
CA VAL A 89 -28.70 0.74 -18.17
C VAL A 89 -29.71 -0.09 -18.97
N ARG A 90 -29.94 -1.36 -18.59
CA ARG A 90 -30.95 -2.20 -19.26
C ARG A 90 -32.39 -1.81 -18.92
N ARG A 91 -32.65 -1.38 -17.68
CA ARG A 91 -34.01 -1.05 -17.21
C ARG A 91 -34.42 0.38 -17.54
N ALA A 92 -33.47 1.31 -17.50
CA ALA A 92 -33.69 2.65 -18.00
C ALA A 92 -33.54 2.59 -19.53
N ALA A 93 -34.64 2.51 -20.26
CA ALA A 93 -34.65 2.67 -21.73
C ALA A 93 -34.27 4.11 -22.10
N VAL A 94 -33.02 4.50 -21.81
CA VAL A 94 -32.52 5.86 -22.04
C VAL A 94 -32.07 5.94 -23.49
N PRO A 95 -32.55 6.91 -24.28
CA PRO A 95 -32.12 7.07 -25.64
C PRO A 95 -30.60 7.31 -25.67
N LEU A 96 -29.88 6.49 -26.45
CA LEU A 96 -28.42 6.48 -26.61
C LEU A 96 -27.79 7.88 -26.79
N ALA A 97 -28.56 8.87 -27.26
CA ALA A 97 -28.12 10.24 -27.48
C ALA A 97 -27.78 11.00 -26.18
N LEU A 98 -28.56 10.82 -25.11
CA LEU A 98 -28.37 11.55 -23.85
C LEU A 98 -27.13 11.02 -23.10
N VAL A 99 -26.91 9.70 -23.18
CA VAL A 99 -25.67 9.06 -22.70
C VAL A 99 -24.46 9.59 -23.46
N ARG A 100 -24.56 9.77 -24.78
CA ARG A 100 -23.46 10.25 -25.64
C ARG A 100 -23.06 11.70 -25.36
N ASP A 101 -24.01 12.58 -25.04
CA ASP A 101 -23.70 14.00 -24.75
C ASP A 101 -23.16 14.20 -23.32
N ILE A 102 -23.60 13.40 -22.35
CA ILE A 102 -22.98 13.35 -21.02
C ILE A 102 -21.57 12.77 -21.12
N LEU A 103 -21.36 11.75 -21.96
CA LEU A 103 -20.04 11.17 -22.19
C LEU A 103 -19.08 12.20 -22.82
N ARG A 104 -19.55 13.05 -23.75
CA ARG A 104 -18.72 14.08 -24.40
C ARG A 104 -18.30 15.20 -23.45
N THR A 105 -19.21 15.66 -22.59
CA THR A 105 -18.88 16.73 -21.63
C THR A 105 -18.00 16.24 -20.48
N ALA A 106 -18.15 14.97 -20.08
CA ALA A 106 -17.23 14.33 -19.13
C ALA A 106 -15.82 14.14 -19.70
N ILE A 107 -15.69 13.85 -21.00
CA ILE A 107 -14.40 13.67 -21.69
C ILE A 107 -13.67 15.03 -21.86
N ASP A 108 -14.37 16.12 -22.11
CA ASP A 108 -13.75 17.44 -22.26
C ASP A 108 -13.27 18.04 -20.93
N ALA A 109 -13.99 17.78 -19.83
CA ALA A 109 -13.55 18.17 -18.48
C ALA A 109 -12.32 17.38 -17.99
N GLN A 110 -12.04 16.20 -18.58
CA GLN A 110 -10.91 15.35 -18.24
C GLN A 110 -9.59 15.78 -18.90
N SER A 111 -9.63 16.79 -19.79
CA SER A 111 -8.47 17.26 -20.55
C SER A 111 -7.36 17.91 -19.71
N SER A 112 -7.61 18.25 -18.43
CA SER A 112 -6.59 18.75 -17.50
C SER A 112 -5.88 17.67 -16.67
N LEU A 113 -6.33 16.41 -16.71
CA LEU A 113 -5.74 15.28 -15.95
C LEU A 113 -5.14 14.20 -16.85
N ARG A 114 -4.78 14.56 -18.09
CA ARG A 114 -4.22 13.69 -19.14
C ARG A 114 -2.86 13.05 -18.84
N LEU A 115 -2.32 13.21 -17.62
CA LEU A 115 -1.16 12.44 -17.15
C LEU A 115 -1.54 11.12 -16.47
N PHE A 116 -2.82 10.88 -16.14
CA PHE A 116 -3.29 9.68 -15.43
C PHE A 116 -4.26 8.78 -16.22
N ASP A 117 -4.50 9.09 -17.48
CA ASP A 117 -5.64 8.60 -18.28
C ASP A 117 -5.52 7.14 -18.81
N GLY A 118 -4.54 6.37 -18.33
CA GLY A 118 -4.33 4.99 -18.78
C GLY A 118 -4.76 3.88 -17.81
N ILE A 119 -4.88 4.16 -16.51
CA ILE A 119 -4.77 3.10 -15.49
C ILE A 119 -5.94 3.02 -14.50
N VAL A 120 -6.76 4.06 -14.29
CA VAL A 120 -7.68 4.07 -13.14
C VAL A 120 -9.14 4.28 -13.56
N PRO A 121 -9.91 3.18 -13.74
CA PRO A 121 -11.36 3.23 -13.90
C PRO A 121 -12.03 3.87 -12.66
N PRO A 122 -13.05 4.73 -12.82
CA PRO A 122 -13.74 5.39 -11.70
C PRO A 122 -14.37 4.43 -10.67
N THR A 123 -14.61 3.16 -11.04
CA THR A 123 -15.01 2.09 -10.11
C THR A 123 -13.98 1.81 -9.02
N TRP A 124 -12.70 2.10 -9.27
CA TRP A 124 -11.64 1.95 -8.27
C TRP A 124 -11.78 2.95 -7.13
N MET A 125 -12.29 4.16 -7.37
CA MET A 125 -12.46 5.16 -6.30
C MET A 125 -13.49 4.69 -5.25
N VAL A 126 -14.60 4.11 -5.70
CA VAL A 126 -15.63 3.57 -4.80
C VAL A 126 -15.12 2.32 -4.06
N GLY A 127 -14.36 1.46 -4.75
CA GLY A 127 -13.68 0.32 -4.14
C GLY A 127 -12.73 0.74 -3.02
N ILE A 128 -11.88 1.74 -3.27
CA ILE A 128 -10.95 2.30 -2.29
C ILE A 128 -11.71 2.87 -1.08
N LEU A 129 -12.82 3.56 -1.29
CA LEU A 129 -13.61 4.16 -0.20
C LEU A 129 -14.21 3.09 0.74
N VAL A 130 -14.80 2.03 0.18
CA VAL A 130 -15.39 0.93 0.97
C VAL A 130 -14.30 0.15 1.71
N ILE A 131 -13.19 -0.14 1.03
CA ILE A 131 -12.02 -0.81 1.62
C ILE A 131 -11.46 0.01 2.78
N THR A 132 -11.33 1.33 2.61
CA THR A 132 -10.86 2.25 3.64
C THR A 132 -11.82 2.26 4.83
N GLY A 133 -13.13 2.25 4.59
CA GLY A 133 -14.15 2.17 5.65
C GLY A 133 -14.04 0.89 6.48
N ILE A 134 -13.95 -0.28 5.83
CA ILE A 134 -13.80 -1.58 6.52
C ILE A 134 -12.49 -1.62 7.31
N LEU A 135 -11.39 -1.14 6.71
CA LEU A 135 -10.10 -1.07 7.37
C LEU A 135 -10.16 -0.20 8.63
N TYR A 136 -10.87 0.92 8.57
CA TYR A 136 -11.05 1.83 9.71
C TYR A 136 -11.83 1.18 10.84
N VAL A 137 -12.91 0.47 10.53
CA VAL A 137 -13.73 -0.26 11.53
C VAL A 137 -12.90 -1.35 12.20
N VAL A 138 -12.10 -2.11 11.44
CA VAL A 138 -11.20 -3.12 11.99
C VAL A 138 -10.15 -2.48 12.90
N LEU A 139 -9.56 -1.35 12.48
CA LEU A 139 -8.58 -0.63 13.29
C LEU A 139 -9.16 -0.20 14.64
N ILE A 140 -10.39 0.34 14.64
CA ILE A 140 -11.12 0.73 15.84
C ILE A 140 -11.43 -0.47 16.73
N ALA A 141 -11.87 -1.59 16.16
CA ALA A 141 -12.12 -2.81 16.92
C ALA A 141 -10.82 -3.34 17.57
N LEU A 142 -9.70 -3.24 16.86
CA LEU A 142 -8.41 -3.73 17.31
C LEU A 142 -7.83 -2.86 18.43
N THR A 143 -7.96 -1.53 18.34
CA THR A 143 -7.59 -0.62 19.42
C THR A 143 -8.49 -0.82 20.64
N ALA A 144 -9.79 -1.04 20.46
CA ALA A 144 -10.72 -1.34 21.55
C ALA A 144 -10.36 -2.65 22.27
N ILE A 145 -10.01 -3.71 21.52
CA ILE A 145 -9.57 -4.99 22.10
C ILE A 145 -8.23 -4.82 22.83
N ALA A 146 -7.26 -4.11 22.22
CA ALA A 146 -5.97 -3.85 22.84
C ALA A 146 -6.14 -3.08 24.16
N TYR A 147 -6.95 -2.02 24.16
CA TYR A 147 -7.25 -1.25 25.36
C TYR A 147 -7.89 -2.12 26.45
N ARG A 148 -8.86 -2.97 26.06
CA ARG A 148 -9.52 -3.91 26.97
C ARG A 148 -8.51 -4.86 27.60
N THR A 149 -7.60 -5.45 26.83
CA THR A 149 -6.63 -6.42 27.35
C THR A 149 -5.56 -5.80 28.25
N LEU A 150 -5.22 -4.53 28.04
CA LEU A 150 -4.14 -3.85 28.75
C LEU A 150 -4.60 -3.16 30.04
N TYR A 151 -5.85 -2.68 30.08
CA TYR A 151 -6.39 -1.94 31.24
C TYR A 151 -7.37 -2.73 32.13
N LEU A 152 -8.03 -3.79 31.64
CA LEU A 152 -8.93 -4.61 32.49
C LEU A 152 -8.22 -5.80 33.15
N ASN A 153 -6.94 -6.04 32.84
CA ASN A 153 -6.17 -7.16 33.39
C ASN A 153 -5.02 -6.70 34.32
N THR A 154 -5.08 -5.44 34.77
CA THR A 154 -4.32 -4.83 35.88
C THR A 154 -5.31 -4.35 36.92
#